data_AF-A0A1A8Q546-F1
#
_entry.id   AF-A0A1A8Q546-F1
#
_cell.length_a   1.000
_cell.length_b   1.000
_cell.length_c   1.000
_cell.angle_alpha   90.00
_cell.angle_beta   90.00
_cell.angle_gamma   90.00
#
_symmetry.space_group_name_H-M   'P 1'
#
loop_
_entity.id
_entity.type
_entity.pdbx_description
1 polymer ?
#
loop_
_entity_poly.entity_id
_entity_poly.type
_entity_poly.pdbx_seq_one_letter_code
_entity_poly.pdbx_strand_id
1 'polypeptide(L)'
;MMKNFSSSTHHSNKTPNHIRERHKRNHGAFSALPARFSLRGYGFCMAALFLFCFGSLFYQLNGGAPKILLDIRQYLGESTYLDDHGHPLPRVLPFPSQVVYNRVGKCGSRTVVILLRLLAEKHQFNLVSSDIHNKTRLTKHEQVDLMKNISKIPQPFLYTRHVHFLNFTRFRIEEPVYINIIRDPINRFLSNYFFRRFGDWRGEQNHLIRTPGMKDDERYLDINVCILENYPECSNPRVFYIIPYFCGQHPQCREPGVWALERAKQNVLDNYLLVGVLEELEDVLLMLERLLPHYFSGVLDIYKSPEYKKVGNLTGTVRKHTPSLEALQVLYHRMRYEYEFYNFIRDQFHLMKKKIGLKSIPQVPAYSPAFLHELSLRTPKPLEEDEELDSDVEDANSWLVHP
;
A
#
# COMPACT_ATOMS: atom_id res chain seq x y z
N MET A 1 -65.36 -6.77 2.53
CA MET A 1 -66.59 -6.40 3.28
C MET A 1 -66.31 -5.05 3.93
N MET A 2 -67.23 -4.08 3.85
CA MET A 2 -67.08 -2.67 4.32
C MET A 2 -66.03 -1.84 3.50
N LYS A 3 -66.36 -0.64 2.97
CA LYS A 3 -66.57 0.71 3.59
C LYS A 3 -65.26 1.31 4.15
N ASN A 4 -64.90 2.60 4.08
CA ASN A 4 -65.48 3.86 3.55
C ASN A 4 -64.32 4.93 3.49
N PHE A 5 -64.39 6.17 2.96
CA PHE A 5 -65.45 6.99 2.32
C PHE A 5 -64.86 8.07 1.35
N SER A 6 -65.64 9.09 1.00
CA SER A 6 -65.30 10.34 0.26
C SER A 6 -64.46 11.36 1.08
N SER A 7 -63.57 12.16 0.45
CA SER A 7 -63.74 13.59 0.04
C SER A 7 -62.34 14.25 -0.11
N SER A 8 -62.11 15.54 -0.44
CA SER A 8 -62.48 16.44 -1.58
C SER A 8 -61.57 17.72 -1.48
N THR A 9 -61.45 18.74 -2.36
CA THR A 9 -62.06 19.19 -3.64
C THR A 9 -61.17 20.30 -4.29
N HIS A 10 -61.16 20.46 -5.64
CA HIS A 10 -60.61 21.61 -6.42
C HIS A 10 -59.06 21.89 -6.34
N HIS A 11 -58.35 22.54 -7.29
CA HIS A 11 -58.71 23.14 -8.60
C HIS A 11 -57.49 23.20 -9.58
N SER A 12 -57.75 23.31 -10.89
CA SER A 12 -56.89 23.99 -11.91
C SER A 12 -55.53 23.33 -12.26
N ASN A 13 -55.44 22.50 -13.29
CA ASN A 13 -55.24 22.83 -14.73
C ASN A 13 -53.78 22.89 -15.22
N LYS A 14 -53.40 21.91 -16.06
CA LYS A 14 -52.84 22.16 -17.41
C LYS A 14 -52.84 20.90 -18.27
N THR A 15 -53.17 21.06 -19.54
CA THR A 15 -53.24 20.02 -20.58
C THR A 15 -52.13 20.26 -21.62
N PRO A 16 -52.04 19.44 -22.69
CA PRO A 16 -51.78 18.01 -22.65
C PRO A 16 -50.52 17.66 -23.47
N ASN A 17 -49.93 16.47 -23.28
CA ASN A 17 -48.85 16.03 -24.18
C ASN A 17 -48.87 14.51 -24.43
N HIS A 18 -49.43 14.12 -25.57
CA HIS A 18 -49.22 12.83 -26.22
C HIS A 18 -49.27 13.05 -27.73
N ILE A 19 -48.25 12.58 -28.45
CA ILE A 19 -48.39 11.63 -29.58
C ILE A 19 -46.99 11.29 -30.11
N ARG A 20 -46.58 10.04 -29.82
CA ARG A 20 -46.03 9.04 -30.76
C ARG A 20 -44.82 9.43 -31.63
N GLU A 21 -43.70 8.77 -31.36
CA GLU A 21 -42.49 8.75 -32.19
C GLU A 21 -42.75 8.27 -33.64
N ARG A 22 -41.90 8.73 -34.57
CA ARG A 22 -41.57 7.98 -35.78
C ARG A 22 -40.17 8.34 -36.26
N HIS A 23 -39.31 7.34 -36.48
CA HIS A 23 -37.92 7.54 -36.91
C HIS A 23 -37.78 8.43 -38.16
N LYS A 24 -36.77 9.31 -38.15
CA LYS A 24 -36.14 9.81 -39.38
C LYS A 24 -34.62 9.68 -39.28
N ARG A 25 -34.02 9.23 -40.39
CA ARG A 25 -32.61 8.82 -40.52
C ARG A 25 -31.78 10.03 -40.97
N ASN A 26 -30.80 10.44 -40.18
CA ASN A 26 -30.15 11.74 -40.34
C ASN A 26 -28.78 11.61 -41.05
N HIS A 27 -28.72 12.00 -42.33
CA HIS A 27 -27.47 12.25 -43.06
C HIS A 27 -27.57 13.62 -43.74
N GLY A 28 -27.08 14.66 -43.05
CA GLY A 28 -26.88 15.98 -43.63
C GLY A 28 -25.65 15.98 -44.55
N ALA A 29 -25.75 16.64 -45.70
CA ALA A 29 -24.65 16.68 -46.67
C ALA A 29 -23.50 17.58 -46.19
N PHE A 30 -22.27 17.10 -46.33
CA PHE A 30 -21.10 17.98 -46.34
C PHE A 30 -21.10 18.77 -47.65
N SER A 31 -21.09 20.10 -47.57
CA SER A 31 -21.01 20.99 -48.72
C SER A 31 -19.62 20.91 -49.35
N ALA A 32 -19.54 20.35 -50.56
CA ALA A 32 -18.31 20.33 -51.33
C ALA A 32 -17.93 21.77 -51.75
N LEU A 33 -16.92 22.34 -51.10
CA LEU A 33 -16.28 23.58 -51.54
C LEU A 33 -15.59 23.33 -52.90
N PRO A 34 -15.95 24.04 -53.99
CA PRO A 34 -15.24 23.93 -55.25
C PRO A 34 -13.89 24.65 -55.13
N ALA A 35 -12.88 23.94 -54.62
CA ALA A 35 -11.52 24.45 -54.50
C ALA A 35 -10.96 24.77 -55.88
N ARG A 36 -11.04 26.05 -56.29
CA ARG A 36 -10.47 26.59 -57.54
C ARG A 36 -8.94 26.67 -57.47
N PHE A 37 -8.30 25.52 -57.24
CA PHE A 37 -6.88 25.37 -57.56
C PHE A 37 -6.71 25.61 -59.06
N SER A 38 -6.01 26.68 -59.41
CA SER A 38 -5.62 26.93 -60.80
C SER A 38 -4.86 25.72 -61.33
N LEU A 39 -5.26 25.20 -62.50
CA LEU A 39 -4.56 24.07 -63.15
C LEU A 39 -3.06 24.35 -63.28
N ARG A 40 -2.70 25.63 -63.47
CA ARG A 40 -1.32 26.12 -63.56
C ARG A 40 -0.57 26.02 -62.22
N GLY A 41 -1.25 26.20 -61.09
CA GLY A 41 -0.69 26.03 -59.75
C GLY A 41 -0.55 24.56 -59.35
N TYR A 42 -1.53 23.72 -59.69
CA TYR A 42 -1.41 22.27 -59.54
C TYR A 42 -0.25 21.72 -60.40
N GLY A 43 -0.16 22.16 -61.67
CA GLY A 43 0.96 21.82 -62.56
C GLY A 43 2.32 22.25 -62.00
N PHE A 44 2.43 23.44 -61.40
CA PHE A 44 3.67 23.91 -60.78
C PHE A 44 4.05 23.06 -59.54
N CYS A 45 3.07 22.69 -58.71
CA CYS A 45 3.28 21.82 -57.55
C CYS A 45 3.70 20.41 -57.96
N MET A 46 3.02 19.81 -58.95
CA MET A 46 3.37 18.49 -59.48
C MET A 46 4.72 18.50 -60.22
N ALA A 47 5.09 19.58 -60.90
CA ALA A 47 6.42 19.74 -61.49
C ALA A 47 7.52 19.86 -60.42
N ALA A 48 7.29 20.62 -59.35
CA ALA A 48 8.22 20.72 -58.23
C ALA A 48 8.39 19.38 -57.50
N LEU A 49 7.29 18.65 -57.25
CA LEU A 49 7.32 17.29 -56.70
C LEU A 49 8.04 16.32 -57.63
N PHE A 50 7.79 16.38 -58.94
CA PHE A 50 8.49 15.54 -59.92
C PHE A 50 10.00 15.82 -59.93
N LEU A 51 10.42 17.09 -59.96
CA LEU A 51 11.84 17.47 -59.89
C LEU A 51 12.49 17.04 -58.57
N PHE A 52 11.79 17.16 -57.45
CA PHE A 52 12.27 16.69 -56.14
C PHE A 52 12.43 15.16 -56.09
N CYS A 53 11.42 14.41 -56.54
CA CYS A 53 11.48 12.95 -56.61
C CYS A 53 12.53 12.44 -57.61
N PHE A 54 12.68 13.10 -58.77
CA PHE A 54 13.67 12.74 -59.78
C PHE A 54 15.10 13.08 -59.31
N GLY A 55 15.29 14.21 -58.62
CA GLY A 55 16.54 14.56 -57.95
C GLY A 55 16.88 13.59 -56.81
N SER A 56 15.90 13.15 -56.03
CA SER A 56 16.06 12.13 -54.98
C SER A 56 16.42 10.75 -55.57
N LEU A 57 15.83 10.38 -56.71
CA LEU A 57 16.20 9.17 -57.46
C LEU A 57 17.64 9.25 -57.98
N PHE A 58 18.07 10.40 -58.52
CA PHE A 58 19.45 10.63 -58.95
C PHE A 58 20.45 10.60 -57.79
N TYR A 59 20.06 11.13 -56.62
CA TYR A 59 20.83 11.07 -55.37
C TYR A 59 21.00 9.62 -54.89
N GLN A 60 19.95 8.79 -54.96
CA GLN A 60 20.00 7.37 -54.60
C GLN A 60 20.85 6.55 -55.59
N LEU A 61 20.71 6.79 -56.90
CA LEU A 61 21.47 6.08 -57.94
C LEU A 61 22.96 6.42 -57.95
N ASN A 62 23.35 7.64 -57.57
CA ASN A 62 24.75 8.07 -57.47
C ASN A 62 25.43 7.70 -56.14
N GLY A 63 24.78 6.91 -55.27
CA GLY A 63 25.36 6.45 -54.02
C GLY A 63 25.36 7.47 -52.88
N GLY A 64 24.55 8.53 -52.97
CA GLY A 64 24.36 9.53 -51.92
C GLY A 64 24.74 10.95 -52.32
N ALA A 65 25.13 11.75 -51.32
CA ALA A 65 25.37 13.18 -51.50
C ALA A 65 26.63 13.48 -52.34
N PRO A 66 26.57 14.41 -53.32
CA PRO A 66 27.77 14.87 -54.03
C PRO A 66 28.75 15.52 -53.06
N LYS A 67 30.06 15.35 -53.30
CA LYS A 67 31.15 15.75 -52.39
C LYS A 67 30.99 17.16 -51.80
N ILE A 68 30.62 18.15 -52.61
CA ILE A 68 30.34 19.53 -52.16
C ILE A 68 29.40 19.61 -50.94
N LEU A 69 28.38 18.74 -50.81
CA LEU A 69 27.50 18.73 -49.64
C LEU A 69 28.12 18.04 -48.41
N LEU A 70 29.04 17.10 -48.62
CA LEU A 70 29.84 16.47 -47.56
C LEU A 70 30.94 17.43 -47.07
N ASP A 71 31.58 18.16 -47.99
CA ASP A 71 32.56 19.20 -47.70
C ASP A 71 31.87 20.36 -46.93
N ILE A 72 30.66 20.77 -47.32
CA ILE A 72 29.85 21.76 -46.57
C ILE A 72 29.48 21.25 -45.16
N ARG A 73 29.17 19.96 -44.97
CA ARG A 73 29.01 19.37 -43.62
C ARG A 73 30.28 19.55 -42.78
N GLN A 74 31.46 19.44 -43.39
CA GLN A 74 32.74 19.63 -42.71
C GLN A 74 32.97 21.08 -42.24
N TYR A 75 32.44 22.08 -42.95
CA TYR A 75 32.49 23.50 -42.54
C TYR A 75 31.37 23.94 -41.59
N LEU A 76 30.22 23.26 -41.60
CA LEU A 76 29.10 23.54 -40.70
C LEU A 76 29.18 22.80 -39.34
N GLY A 77 30.16 21.91 -39.18
CA GLY A 77 30.34 21.07 -38.00
C GLY A 77 29.44 19.84 -37.98
N GLU A 78 29.69 18.94 -37.03
CA GLU A 78 28.87 17.75 -36.85
C GLU A 78 27.50 18.13 -36.25
N SER A 79 26.47 18.14 -37.09
CA SER A 79 25.08 18.29 -36.66
C SER A 79 24.67 17.09 -35.81
N THR A 80 24.58 17.28 -34.50
CA THR A 80 24.21 16.26 -33.51
C THR A 80 22.82 15.66 -33.73
N TYR A 81 21.98 16.28 -34.57
CA TYR A 81 20.58 15.93 -34.79
C TYR A 81 20.33 14.49 -35.32
N LEU A 82 21.36 13.78 -35.79
CA LEU A 82 21.26 12.37 -36.19
C LEU A 82 21.98 11.38 -35.24
N ASP A 83 22.88 11.87 -34.39
CA ASP A 83 23.70 11.05 -33.49
C ASP A 83 23.22 11.10 -32.02
N ASP A 84 22.24 11.97 -31.71
CA ASP A 84 21.52 12.07 -30.43
C ASP A 84 20.61 10.86 -30.10
N HIS A 85 20.83 9.73 -30.79
CA HIS A 85 20.21 8.43 -30.56
C HIS A 85 21.26 7.39 -30.13
N GLY A 86 22.12 7.78 -29.19
CA GLY A 86 22.81 6.82 -28.32
C GLY A 86 21.81 5.86 -27.65
N HIS A 87 22.30 4.71 -27.18
CA HIS A 87 21.45 3.67 -26.58
C HIS A 87 20.39 4.26 -25.64
N PRO A 88 19.10 3.91 -25.80
CA PRO A 88 18.03 4.57 -25.06
C PRO A 88 18.29 4.45 -23.57
N LEU A 89 18.60 5.59 -22.94
CA LEU A 89 18.99 5.67 -21.53
C LEU A 89 17.98 4.85 -20.71
N PRO A 90 18.44 3.96 -19.80
CA PRO A 90 17.54 3.16 -18.98
C PRO A 90 16.48 4.07 -18.36
N ARG A 91 15.21 3.83 -18.69
CA ARG A 91 14.10 4.68 -18.23
C ARG A 91 13.89 4.48 -16.73
N VAL A 92 14.73 5.16 -15.94
CA VAL A 92 14.57 5.29 -14.49
C VAL A 92 13.16 5.81 -14.25
N LEU A 93 12.33 5.02 -13.59
CA LEU A 93 10.97 5.43 -13.29
C LEU A 93 11.03 6.63 -12.34
N PRO A 94 10.19 7.66 -12.53
CA PRO A 94 10.16 8.84 -11.64
C PRO A 94 9.60 8.54 -10.24
N PHE A 95 9.37 7.26 -9.92
CA PHE A 95 8.90 6.73 -8.65
C PHE A 95 9.65 5.41 -8.37
N PRO A 96 9.88 5.03 -7.10
CA PRO A 96 10.67 3.84 -6.75
C PRO A 96 10.14 2.53 -7.37
N SER A 97 11.04 1.76 -7.98
CA SER A 97 10.78 0.49 -8.71
C SER A 97 11.02 -0.79 -7.89
N GLN A 98 11.43 -0.64 -6.62
CA GLN A 98 11.77 -1.73 -5.72
C GLN A 98 11.01 -1.53 -4.41
N VAL A 99 9.91 -2.27 -4.20
CA VAL A 99 9.00 -2.05 -3.06
C VAL A 99 8.94 -3.29 -2.17
N VAL A 100 9.08 -3.12 -0.85
CA VAL A 100 8.91 -4.20 0.15
C VAL A 100 7.73 -3.91 1.08
N TYR A 101 6.76 -4.82 1.07
CA TYR A 101 5.65 -4.85 2.04
C TYR A 101 5.87 -5.97 3.06
N ASN A 102 6.58 -5.66 4.16
CA ASN A 102 6.85 -6.58 5.27
C ASN A 102 5.64 -6.76 6.20
N ARG A 103 4.54 -7.22 5.59
CA ARG A 103 3.16 -7.19 6.09
C ARG A 103 3.00 -7.67 7.55
N VAL A 104 2.51 -6.79 8.42
CA VAL A 104 2.17 -7.13 9.81
C VAL A 104 0.98 -8.11 9.86
N GLY A 105 1.04 -9.10 10.75
CA GLY A 105 -0.08 -10.03 10.99
C GLY A 105 -1.36 -9.31 11.43
N LYS A 106 -2.51 -9.77 10.89
CA LYS A 106 -3.88 -9.30 11.22
C LYS A 106 -4.22 -7.83 10.90
N CYS A 107 -3.32 -7.09 10.26
CA CYS A 107 -3.52 -5.72 9.79
C CYS A 107 -4.04 -5.68 8.34
N GLY A 108 -5.14 -6.40 8.06
CA GLY A 108 -5.79 -6.45 6.73
C GLY A 108 -4.99 -7.08 5.59
N SER A 109 -3.76 -7.53 5.82
CA SER A 109 -2.77 -7.82 4.77
C SER A 109 -3.21 -8.83 3.70
N ARG A 110 -4.04 -9.83 4.03
CA ARG A 110 -4.54 -10.81 3.04
C ARG A 110 -5.52 -10.17 2.04
N THR A 111 -6.22 -9.13 2.44
CA THR A 111 -7.10 -8.30 1.60
C THR A 111 -6.25 -7.44 0.66
N VAL A 112 -5.23 -6.78 1.21
CA VAL A 112 -4.24 -5.99 0.44
C VAL A 112 -3.51 -6.87 -0.59
N VAL A 113 -3.10 -8.09 -0.25
CA VAL A 113 -2.43 -9.01 -1.19
C VAL A 113 -3.35 -9.47 -2.33
N ILE A 114 -4.68 -9.52 -2.14
CA ILE A 114 -5.63 -9.78 -3.23
C ILE A 114 -5.67 -8.57 -4.18
N LEU A 115 -5.74 -7.36 -3.62
CA LEU A 115 -5.73 -6.11 -4.39
C LEU A 115 -4.44 -5.95 -5.21
N LEU A 116 -3.30 -6.27 -4.61
CA LEU A 116 -1.99 -6.25 -5.26
C LEU A 116 -1.88 -7.23 -6.44
N ARG A 117 -2.56 -8.39 -6.41
CA ARG A 117 -2.57 -9.33 -7.55
C ARG A 117 -3.31 -8.74 -8.75
N LEU A 118 -4.50 -8.20 -8.53
CA LEU A 118 -5.29 -7.53 -9.56
C LEU A 118 -4.56 -6.30 -10.13
N LEU A 119 -3.82 -5.58 -9.29
CA LEU A 119 -2.94 -4.48 -9.73
C LEU A 119 -1.72 -4.96 -10.51
N ALA A 120 -1.09 -6.08 -10.14
CA ALA A 120 0.04 -6.66 -10.87
C ALA A 120 -0.38 -7.15 -12.26
N GLU A 121 -1.55 -7.76 -12.37
CA GLU A 121 -2.17 -8.14 -13.65
C GLU A 121 -2.49 -6.91 -14.51
N LYS A 122 -3.03 -5.84 -13.90
CA LYS A 122 -3.37 -4.58 -14.59
C LYS A 122 -2.15 -3.79 -15.07
N HIS A 123 -1.09 -3.70 -14.25
CA HIS A 123 0.06 -2.80 -14.46
C HIS A 123 1.37 -3.51 -14.82
N GLN A 124 1.36 -4.85 -14.92
CA GLN A 124 2.48 -5.68 -15.39
C GLN A 124 3.78 -5.54 -14.57
N PHE A 125 3.67 -5.50 -13.23
CA PHE A 125 4.81 -5.53 -12.30
C PHE A 125 4.96 -6.89 -11.60
N ASN A 126 6.18 -7.19 -11.13
CA ASN A 126 6.50 -8.47 -10.49
C ASN A 126 6.04 -8.50 -9.02
N LEU A 127 4.86 -9.06 -8.74
CA LEU A 127 4.38 -9.32 -7.37
C LEU A 127 4.93 -10.65 -6.84
N VAL A 128 5.85 -10.59 -5.88
CA VAL A 128 6.43 -11.79 -5.24
C VAL A 128 5.96 -11.90 -3.80
N SER A 129 5.08 -12.86 -3.51
CA SER A 129 4.67 -13.19 -2.14
C SER A 129 5.37 -14.44 -1.63
N SER A 130 5.95 -14.39 -0.43
CA SER A 130 6.47 -15.59 0.23
C SER A 130 5.37 -16.32 1.02
N ASP A 131 5.36 -17.65 0.87
CA ASP A 131 4.49 -18.57 1.62
C ASP A 131 5.00 -18.85 3.04
N ILE A 132 6.21 -18.40 3.37
CA ILE A 132 6.71 -18.45 4.75
C ILE A 132 5.96 -17.40 5.57
N HIS A 133 5.16 -17.87 6.54
CA HIS A 133 4.29 -17.01 7.36
C HIS A 133 4.60 -17.07 8.86
N ASN A 134 5.23 -18.16 9.33
CA ASN A 134 5.55 -18.41 10.73
C ASN A 134 6.94 -17.89 11.14
N LYS A 135 7.90 -17.81 10.21
CA LYS A 135 9.28 -17.39 10.48
C LYS A 135 9.50 -15.91 10.12
N THR A 136 9.18 -15.03 11.07
CA THR A 136 9.36 -13.57 10.97
C THR A 136 10.74 -13.08 11.44
N ARG A 137 11.32 -13.80 12.39
CA ARG A 137 12.67 -13.61 12.96
C ARG A 137 13.66 -14.47 12.18
N LEU A 138 14.80 -13.91 11.77
CA LEU A 138 15.79 -14.55 10.87
C LEU A 138 17.22 -14.46 11.42
N THR A 139 18.04 -15.48 11.15
CA THR A 139 19.49 -15.44 11.46
C THR A 139 20.23 -14.48 10.52
N LYS A 140 21.46 -14.07 10.84
CA LYS A 140 22.27 -13.17 9.99
C LYS A 140 22.42 -13.69 8.55
N HIS A 141 22.63 -15.00 8.40
CA HIS A 141 22.72 -15.65 7.08
C HIS A 141 21.37 -15.61 6.34
N GLU A 142 20.29 -16.01 7.00
CA GLU A 142 18.93 -15.99 6.43
C GLU A 142 18.46 -14.60 6.02
N GLN A 143 18.89 -13.54 6.72
CA GLN A 143 18.67 -12.15 6.32
C GLN A 143 19.41 -11.86 5.01
N VAL A 144 20.71 -12.14 4.94
CA VAL A 144 21.55 -11.91 3.74
C VAL A 144 21.02 -12.67 2.53
N ASP A 145 20.66 -13.95 2.69
CA ASP A 145 20.14 -14.77 1.60
C ASP A 145 18.76 -14.28 1.13
N LEU A 146 17.90 -13.85 2.05
CA LEU A 146 16.61 -13.25 1.71
C LEU A 146 16.78 -11.93 0.95
N MET A 147 17.64 -11.02 1.43
CA MET A 147 17.89 -9.73 0.77
C MET A 147 18.51 -9.93 -0.62
N LYS A 148 19.52 -10.79 -0.75
CA LYS A 148 20.11 -11.19 -2.05
C LYS A 148 19.12 -11.84 -3.01
N ASN A 149 18.07 -12.50 -2.51
CA ASN A 149 17.03 -13.08 -3.35
C ASN A 149 15.92 -12.06 -3.71
N ILE A 150 15.69 -11.03 -2.89
CA ILE A 150 14.82 -9.90 -3.22
C ILE A 150 15.47 -9.04 -4.32
N SER A 151 16.76 -8.69 -4.18
CA SER A 151 17.50 -7.87 -5.17
C SER A 151 17.75 -8.57 -6.52
N LYS A 152 17.34 -9.83 -6.68
CA LYS A 152 17.33 -10.57 -7.97
C LYS A 152 15.98 -10.51 -8.70
N ILE A 153 14.93 -9.97 -8.09
CA ILE A 153 13.61 -9.92 -8.71
C ILE A 153 13.64 -8.85 -9.82
N PRO A 154 13.19 -9.16 -11.07
CA PRO A 154 13.15 -8.17 -12.15
C PRO A 154 12.29 -6.96 -11.78
N GLN A 155 12.81 -5.76 -12.01
CA GLN A 155 12.11 -4.50 -11.73
C GLN A 155 11.10 -4.14 -12.85
N PRO A 156 9.99 -3.45 -12.54
CA PRO A 156 9.53 -3.08 -11.21
C PRO A 156 8.96 -4.29 -10.45
N PHE A 157 9.22 -4.36 -9.13
CA PHE A 157 8.71 -5.44 -8.28
C PHE A 157 8.09 -4.95 -6.98
N LEU A 158 7.18 -5.75 -6.43
CA LEU A 158 6.68 -5.60 -5.06
C LEU A 158 6.82 -6.94 -4.34
N TYR A 159 7.71 -6.99 -3.35
CA TYR A 159 7.92 -8.17 -2.52
C TYR A 159 7.08 -8.11 -1.24
N THR A 160 6.45 -9.22 -0.83
CA THR A 160 5.63 -9.26 0.38
C THR A 160 5.75 -10.55 1.20
N ARG A 161 6.03 -10.39 2.49
CA ARG A 161 6.24 -11.50 3.45
C ARG A 161 5.93 -11.05 4.88
N HIS A 162 5.52 -11.99 5.74
CA HIS A 162 5.54 -11.79 7.19
C HIS A 162 6.98 -11.91 7.70
N VAL A 163 7.66 -10.77 7.86
CA VAL A 163 9.05 -10.67 8.32
C VAL A 163 9.27 -9.34 9.04
N HIS A 164 10.09 -9.31 10.08
CA HIS A 164 10.48 -8.03 10.68
C HIS A 164 11.42 -7.27 9.72
N PHE A 165 11.45 -5.94 9.83
CA PHE A 165 12.29 -5.05 9.04
C PHE A 165 13.72 -5.58 8.87
N LEU A 166 14.19 -5.53 7.62
CA LEU A 166 15.52 -5.92 7.20
C LEU A 166 16.19 -4.63 6.72
N ASN A 167 17.44 -4.41 7.10
CA ASN A 167 18.20 -3.26 6.66
C ASN A 167 19.25 -3.74 5.65
N PHE A 168 19.04 -3.42 4.38
CA PHE A 168 19.86 -3.85 3.25
C PHE A 168 21.20 -3.08 3.23
N THR A 169 21.16 -1.79 3.58
CA THR A 169 22.32 -0.88 3.70
C THR A 169 23.43 -1.44 4.59
N ARG A 170 23.11 -2.04 5.75
CA ARG A 170 24.07 -2.71 6.65
C ARG A 170 24.89 -3.82 5.97
N PHE A 171 24.37 -4.40 4.89
CA PHE A 171 25.04 -5.45 4.12
C PHE A 171 25.55 -4.95 2.76
N ARG A 172 25.58 -3.64 2.54
CA ARG A 172 25.98 -2.96 1.29
C ARG A 172 25.14 -3.42 0.08
N ILE A 173 23.86 -3.72 0.31
CA ILE A 173 22.87 -4.01 -0.73
C ILE A 173 22.00 -2.75 -0.90
N GLU A 174 21.55 -2.48 -2.13
CA GLU A 174 20.58 -1.41 -2.42
C GLU A 174 19.29 -1.60 -1.59
N GLU A 175 18.81 -0.54 -0.95
CA GLU A 175 17.66 -0.57 -0.05
C GLU A 175 16.36 -0.34 -0.85
N PRO A 176 15.42 -1.30 -0.91
CA PRO A 176 14.12 -1.09 -1.51
C PRO A 176 13.25 -0.21 -0.60
N VAL A 177 12.34 0.59 -1.18
CA VAL A 177 11.44 1.40 -0.35
C VAL A 177 10.45 0.51 0.39
N TYR A 178 10.33 0.72 1.70
CA TYR A 178 9.39 -0.04 2.51
C TYR A 178 8.00 0.63 2.53
N ILE A 179 6.95 -0.20 2.51
CA ILE A 179 5.57 0.21 2.83
C ILE A 179 4.97 -0.73 3.85
N ASN A 180 4.05 -0.24 4.69
CA ASN A 180 3.28 -1.13 5.56
C ASN A 180 1.90 -0.56 5.92
N ILE A 181 1.05 -1.43 6.50
CA ILE A 181 -0.26 -1.06 7.02
C ILE A 181 -0.40 -1.72 8.39
N ILE A 182 -0.57 -0.91 9.42
CA ILE A 182 -0.83 -1.35 10.80
C ILE A 182 -2.32 -1.24 11.12
N ARG A 183 -2.68 -1.47 12.38
CA ARG A 183 -4.05 -1.47 12.89
C ARG A 183 -4.03 -1.14 14.38
N ASP A 184 -5.13 -0.65 14.94
CA ASP A 184 -5.30 -0.49 16.38
C ASP A 184 -4.83 -1.76 17.15
N PRO A 185 -3.95 -1.63 18.16
CA PRO A 185 -3.32 -2.76 18.85
C PRO A 185 -4.30 -3.80 19.41
N ILE A 186 -5.36 -3.37 20.09
CA ILE A 186 -6.37 -4.26 20.67
C ILE A 186 -7.18 -4.94 19.57
N ASN A 187 -7.64 -4.21 18.56
CA ASN A 187 -8.37 -4.77 17.42
C ASN A 187 -7.54 -5.77 16.60
N ARG A 188 -6.23 -5.54 16.47
CA ARG A 188 -5.28 -6.51 15.90
C ARG A 188 -5.19 -7.76 16.78
N PHE A 189 -4.99 -7.58 18.08
CA PHE A 189 -4.86 -8.68 19.04
C PHE A 189 -6.12 -9.55 19.13
N LEU A 190 -7.30 -8.96 19.31
CA LEU A 190 -8.57 -9.70 19.33
C LEU A 190 -8.79 -10.44 18.00
N SER A 191 -8.48 -9.79 16.87
CA SER A 191 -8.53 -10.45 15.56
C SER A 191 -7.52 -11.59 15.41
N ASN A 192 -6.43 -11.62 16.20
CA ASN A 192 -5.50 -12.76 16.25
C ASN A 192 -6.04 -13.89 17.15
N TYR A 193 -6.52 -13.55 18.34
CA TYR A 193 -7.08 -14.46 19.35
C TYR A 193 -8.19 -15.34 18.74
N PHE A 194 -9.24 -14.71 18.20
CA PHE A 194 -10.37 -15.43 17.60
C PHE A 194 -10.01 -16.12 16.28
N PHE A 195 -8.96 -15.67 15.57
CA PHE A 195 -8.52 -16.32 14.33
C PHE A 195 -7.75 -17.61 14.57
N ARG A 196 -6.93 -17.70 15.63
CA ARG A 196 -6.35 -18.98 16.05
C ARG A 196 -7.45 -19.96 16.44
N ARG A 197 -8.47 -19.51 17.16
CA ARG A 197 -9.55 -20.36 17.68
C ARG A 197 -10.55 -20.82 16.63
N PHE A 198 -10.97 -19.91 15.72
CA PHE A 198 -12.13 -20.12 14.83
C PHE A 198 -11.88 -19.79 13.34
N GLY A 199 -10.75 -19.20 12.96
CA GLY A 199 -10.37 -18.99 11.56
C GLY A 199 -11.02 -17.80 10.83
N ASP A 200 -11.19 -17.92 9.51
CA ASP A 200 -11.83 -16.93 8.62
C ASP A 200 -12.98 -17.56 7.79
N TRP A 201 -13.87 -16.71 7.28
CA TRP A 201 -15.08 -17.09 6.53
C TRP A 201 -14.86 -17.92 5.24
N ARG A 202 -13.60 -18.24 4.87
CA ARG A 202 -13.27 -19.15 3.74
C ARG A 202 -13.42 -20.63 4.07
N GLY A 203 -13.83 -20.98 5.28
CA GLY A 203 -14.13 -22.35 5.68
C GLY A 203 -14.10 -22.46 7.19
N GLU A 204 -15.24 -22.73 7.82
CA GLU A 204 -15.34 -22.69 9.28
C GLU A 204 -14.46 -23.76 9.96
N GLN A 205 -14.22 -24.89 9.29
CA GLN A 205 -13.30 -25.95 9.72
C GLN A 205 -11.80 -25.59 9.56
N ASN A 206 -11.44 -24.44 8.97
CA ASN A 206 -10.04 -24.03 8.78
C ASN A 206 -9.24 -23.94 10.09
N HIS A 207 -9.90 -23.79 11.24
CA HIS A 207 -9.22 -23.75 12.55
C HIS A 207 -8.57 -25.11 12.90
N LEU A 208 -9.17 -26.23 12.49
CA LEU A 208 -8.61 -27.58 12.71
C LEU A 208 -7.28 -27.76 11.96
N ILE A 209 -7.23 -27.26 10.72
CA ILE A 209 -6.04 -27.30 9.85
C ILE A 209 -4.98 -26.29 10.30
N ARG A 210 -5.38 -25.13 10.84
CA ARG A 210 -4.48 -24.02 11.22
C ARG A 210 -3.96 -24.10 12.66
N THR A 211 -4.69 -24.77 13.55
CA THR A 211 -4.33 -25.00 14.96
C THR A 211 -4.56 -26.46 15.36
N PRO A 212 -3.91 -27.42 14.68
CA PRO A 212 -3.96 -28.82 15.10
C PRO A 212 -3.40 -28.94 16.52
N GLY A 213 -4.09 -29.68 17.40
CA GLY A 213 -3.69 -29.86 18.79
C GLY A 213 -4.08 -28.74 19.77
N MET A 214 -4.66 -27.62 19.32
CA MET A 214 -5.35 -26.69 20.24
C MET A 214 -6.59 -27.40 20.81
N LYS A 215 -6.56 -27.67 22.12
CA LYS A 215 -7.64 -28.31 22.88
C LYS A 215 -8.88 -27.41 22.96
N ASP A 216 -10.02 -27.97 23.36
CA ASP A 216 -11.27 -27.20 23.47
C ASP A 216 -11.30 -26.24 24.68
N ASP A 217 -10.62 -26.54 25.79
CA ASP A 217 -10.41 -25.59 26.89
C ASP A 217 -9.60 -24.37 26.44
N GLU A 218 -8.52 -24.55 25.68
CA GLU A 218 -7.84 -23.43 25.02
C GLU A 218 -8.77 -22.74 24.01
N ARG A 219 -9.47 -23.49 23.14
CA ARG A 219 -10.26 -22.96 22.03
C ARG A 219 -11.43 -22.10 22.48
N TYR A 220 -12.10 -22.47 23.57
CA TYR A 220 -13.28 -21.78 24.09
C TYR A 220 -13.02 -20.94 25.34
N LEU A 221 -11.76 -20.81 25.78
CA LEU A 221 -11.32 -19.88 26.83
C LEU A 221 -11.90 -18.47 26.60
N ASP A 222 -12.60 -17.93 27.60
CA ASP A 222 -13.09 -16.56 27.55
C ASP A 222 -11.91 -15.57 27.48
N ILE A 223 -12.05 -14.58 26.60
CA ILE A 223 -11.08 -13.51 26.43
C ILE A 223 -10.94 -12.68 27.72
N ASN A 224 -12.00 -12.54 28.51
CA ASN A 224 -11.93 -11.84 29.79
C ASN A 224 -11.02 -12.58 30.78
N VAL A 225 -11.28 -13.87 31.00
CA VAL A 225 -10.46 -14.78 31.83
C VAL A 225 -9.00 -14.76 31.36
N CYS A 226 -8.76 -14.93 30.05
CA CYS A 226 -7.42 -14.89 29.49
C CYS A 226 -6.66 -13.59 29.81
N ILE A 227 -7.32 -12.44 29.72
CA ILE A 227 -6.70 -11.15 30.02
C ILE A 227 -6.52 -10.95 31.53
N LEU A 228 -7.57 -11.11 32.32
CA LEU A 228 -7.57 -10.78 33.75
C LEU A 228 -6.65 -11.74 34.54
N GLU A 229 -6.74 -13.05 34.29
CA GLU A 229 -5.86 -14.07 34.89
C GLU A 229 -4.47 -14.16 34.24
N ASN A 230 -4.12 -13.17 33.41
CA ASN A 230 -2.76 -12.97 32.88
C ASN A 230 -2.21 -14.16 32.07
N TYR A 231 -3.07 -14.89 31.35
CA TYR A 231 -2.67 -16.03 30.52
C TYR A 231 -1.56 -15.63 29.53
N PRO A 232 -0.53 -16.48 29.27
CA PRO A 232 0.66 -16.08 28.53
C PRO A 232 0.44 -15.52 27.11
N GLU A 233 -0.68 -15.83 26.44
CA GLU A 233 -1.00 -15.23 25.13
C GLU A 233 -1.72 -13.87 25.20
N CYS A 234 -2.32 -13.55 26.34
CA CYS A 234 -3.01 -12.29 26.64
C CYS A 234 -2.13 -11.34 27.47
N SER A 235 -0.84 -11.68 27.65
CA SER A 235 0.13 -10.91 28.42
C SER A 235 1.43 -10.63 27.65
N ASN A 236 2.30 -9.81 28.23
CA ASN A 236 3.63 -9.54 27.69
C ASN A 236 4.58 -10.75 27.89
N PRO A 237 5.54 -10.96 26.99
CA PRO A 237 5.81 -10.20 25.76
C PRO A 237 4.94 -10.62 24.56
N ARG A 238 3.96 -11.53 24.70
CA ARG A 238 3.22 -12.07 23.53
C ARG A 238 2.20 -11.12 22.91
N VAL A 239 1.69 -10.13 23.65
CA VAL A 239 0.81 -9.09 23.09
C VAL A 239 1.56 -8.04 22.26
N PHE A 240 2.83 -7.79 22.59
CA PHE A 240 3.76 -6.89 21.88
C PHE A 240 4.18 -7.50 20.53
N TYR A 241 3.76 -6.87 19.43
CA TYR A 241 3.75 -7.52 18.12
C TYR A 241 3.94 -6.57 16.93
N ILE A 242 3.44 -5.33 16.98
CA ILE A 242 3.57 -4.37 15.86
C ILE A 242 4.99 -3.81 15.85
N ILE A 243 5.46 -3.23 16.96
CA ILE A 243 6.80 -2.65 17.12
C ILE A 243 7.92 -3.59 16.67
N PRO A 244 7.96 -4.88 17.04
CA PRO A 244 8.95 -5.84 16.53
C PRO A 244 9.09 -5.88 15.00
N TYR A 245 8.00 -5.71 14.23
CA TYR A 245 8.05 -5.70 12.76
C TYR A 245 8.78 -4.49 12.18
N PHE A 246 8.84 -3.36 12.89
CA PHE A 246 9.48 -2.13 12.43
C PHE A 246 10.86 -1.93 13.09
N CYS A 247 11.02 -2.28 14.36
CA CYS A 247 12.30 -2.32 15.05
C CYS A 247 13.28 -3.31 14.37
N GLY A 248 12.76 -4.43 13.85
CA GLY A 248 13.50 -5.33 12.97
C GLY A 248 14.01 -6.61 13.66
N GLN A 249 15.21 -7.03 13.25
CA GLN A 249 15.78 -8.34 13.61
C GLN A 249 16.67 -8.32 14.88
N HIS A 250 16.86 -7.16 15.53
CA HIS A 250 17.72 -7.06 16.72
C HIS A 250 17.13 -7.85 17.92
N PRO A 251 17.94 -8.49 18.79
CA PRO A 251 17.42 -9.20 19.96
C PRO A 251 16.58 -8.33 20.89
N GLN A 252 16.97 -7.07 21.13
CA GLN A 252 16.21 -6.12 21.95
C GLN A 252 14.84 -5.74 21.34
N CYS A 253 14.61 -5.94 20.03
CA CYS A 253 13.29 -5.73 19.41
C CYS A 253 12.22 -6.78 19.82
N ARG A 254 12.56 -7.72 20.71
CA ARG A 254 11.67 -8.80 21.14
C ARG A 254 10.88 -8.43 22.40
N GLU A 255 11.43 -7.57 23.24
CA GLU A 255 10.87 -7.22 24.55
C GLU A 255 10.24 -5.83 24.53
N PRO A 256 9.16 -5.58 25.30
CA PRO A 256 8.49 -4.28 25.34
C PRO A 256 9.33 -3.26 26.12
N GLY A 257 9.86 -2.24 25.43
CA GLY A 257 10.65 -1.18 26.07
C GLY A 257 10.91 0.02 25.16
N VAL A 258 11.33 1.12 25.77
CA VAL A 258 11.59 2.42 25.09
C VAL A 258 12.57 2.24 23.92
N TRP A 259 13.66 1.48 24.11
CA TRP A 259 14.64 1.22 23.05
C TRP A 259 14.01 0.62 21.78
N ALA A 260 13.11 -0.37 21.94
CA ALA A 260 12.47 -1.04 20.81
C ALA A 260 11.44 -0.14 20.13
N LEU A 261 10.76 0.71 20.90
CA LEU A 261 9.82 1.73 20.41
C LEU A 261 10.54 2.81 19.60
N GLU A 262 11.58 3.45 20.15
CA GLU A 262 12.33 4.49 19.44
C GLU A 262 13.04 3.94 18.20
N ARG A 263 13.61 2.72 18.28
CA ARG A 263 14.18 2.04 17.11
C ARG A 263 13.12 1.78 16.03
N ALA A 264 11.88 1.45 16.40
CA ALA A 264 10.78 1.31 15.43
C ALA A 264 10.35 2.66 14.82
N LYS A 265 10.23 3.73 15.63
CA LYS A 265 9.93 5.09 15.14
C LYS A 265 11.00 5.56 14.15
N GLN A 266 12.28 5.43 14.52
CA GLN A 266 13.43 5.80 13.69
C GLN A 266 13.46 5.02 12.36
N ASN A 267 13.37 3.69 12.41
CA ASN A 267 13.37 2.87 11.20
C ASN A 267 12.22 3.24 10.23
N VAL A 268 11.07 3.68 10.75
CA VAL A 268 9.96 4.18 9.91
C VAL A 268 10.31 5.50 9.23
N LEU A 269 10.85 6.47 9.96
CA LEU A 269 11.25 7.76 9.39
C LEU A 269 12.33 7.62 8.31
N ASP A 270 13.28 6.71 8.51
CA ASP A 270 14.45 6.56 7.64
C ASP A 270 14.18 5.69 6.39
N ASN A 271 13.30 4.67 6.47
CA ASN A 271 13.23 3.61 5.45
C ASN A 271 11.82 3.40 4.83
N TYR A 272 10.75 3.89 5.47
CA TYR A 272 9.37 3.62 5.01
C TYR A 272 8.78 4.80 4.23
N LEU A 273 8.50 4.59 2.94
CA LEU A 273 7.81 5.55 2.08
C LEU A 273 6.39 5.85 2.57
N LEU A 274 5.70 4.85 3.12
CA LEU A 274 4.39 5.03 3.76
C LEU A 274 4.11 3.93 4.79
N VAL A 275 3.65 4.32 5.98
CA VAL A 275 2.97 3.42 6.91
C VAL A 275 1.55 3.94 7.15
N GLY A 276 0.55 3.15 6.75
CA GLY A 276 -0.87 3.50 6.91
C GLY A 276 -1.54 2.80 8.10
N VAL A 277 -2.72 3.27 8.47
CA VAL A 277 -3.62 2.60 9.43
C VAL A 277 -4.79 1.94 8.68
N LEU A 278 -5.13 0.70 9.04
CA LEU A 278 -6.19 -0.09 8.38
C LEU A 278 -7.57 0.56 8.52
N GLU A 279 -7.77 1.29 9.61
CA GLU A 279 -8.94 2.09 9.94
C GLU A 279 -9.25 3.17 8.87
N GLU A 280 -8.24 3.62 8.12
CA GLU A 280 -8.36 4.59 7.01
C GLU A 280 -7.90 4.00 5.66
N LEU A 281 -8.13 2.70 5.42
CA LEU A 281 -7.58 1.99 4.26
C LEU A 281 -7.85 2.67 2.90
N GLU A 282 -9.00 3.32 2.68
CA GLU A 282 -9.23 4.05 1.42
C GLU A 282 -8.25 5.22 1.22
N ASP A 283 -7.96 5.99 2.27
CA ASP A 283 -6.97 7.06 2.21
C ASP A 283 -5.55 6.51 2.07
N VAL A 284 -5.24 5.36 2.68
CA VAL A 284 -3.94 4.68 2.53
C VAL A 284 -3.74 4.23 1.07
N LEU A 285 -4.77 3.66 0.44
CA LEU A 285 -4.72 3.26 -0.97
C LEU A 285 -4.59 4.47 -1.91
N LEU A 286 -5.31 5.57 -1.62
CA LEU A 286 -5.17 6.82 -2.38
C LEU A 286 -3.78 7.45 -2.24
N MET A 287 -3.17 7.37 -1.05
CA MET A 287 -1.79 7.82 -0.83
C MET A 287 -0.79 6.95 -1.60
N LEU A 288 -0.96 5.63 -1.60
CA LEU A 288 -0.14 4.72 -2.41
C LEU A 288 -0.30 4.98 -3.92
N GLU A 289 -1.50 5.33 -4.39
CA GLU A 289 -1.73 5.76 -5.77
C GLU A 289 -1.00 7.06 -6.15
N ARG A 290 -0.80 7.99 -5.21
CA ARG A 290 0.00 9.20 -5.46
C ARG A 290 1.51 9.01 -5.34
N LEU A 291 1.96 8.13 -4.45
CA LEU A 291 3.39 7.88 -4.19
C LEU A 291 3.99 6.81 -5.11
N LEU A 292 3.18 5.86 -5.59
CA LEU A 292 3.57 4.70 -6.39
C LEU A 292 2.54 4.43 -7.52
N PRO A 293 2.24 5.42 -8.40
CA PRO A 293 1.15 5.31 -9.38
C PRO A 293 1.29 4.14 -10.35
N HIS A 294 2.51 3.72 -10.67
CA HIS A 294 2.77 2.57 -11.56
C HIS A 294 2.50 1.20 -10.91
N TYR A 295 2.27 1.15 -9.59
CA TYR A 295 1.74 -0.02 -8.90
C TYR A 295 0.25 0.11 -8.55
N PHE A 296 -0.23 1.33 -8.26
CA PHE A 296 -1.53 1.56 -7.59
C PHE A 296 -2.54 2.41 -8.39
N SER A 297 -2.28 2.76 -9.66
CA SER A 297 -3.24 3.54 -10.48
C SER A 297 -4.61 2.85 -10.63
N GLY A 298 -5.69 3.56 -10.31
CA GLY A 298 -7.07 3.06 -10.24
C GLY A 298 -7.29 1.98 -9.18
N VAL A 299 -6.55 2.03 -8.06
CA VAL A 299 -6.70 1.07 -6.95
C VAL A 299 -8.05 1.18 -6.25
N LEU A 300 -8.60 2.40 -6.13
CA LEU A 300 -9.88 2.63 -5.48
C LEU A 300 -11.05 2.02 -6.26
N ASP A 301 -10.97 1.96 -7.60
CA ASP A 301 -12.00 1.34 -8.44
C ASP A 301 -12.10 -0.16 -8.15
N ILE A 302 -10.94 -0.83 -8.09
CA ILE A 302 -10.83 -2.25 -7.75
C ILE A 302 -11.28 -2.47 -6.30
N TYR A 303 -10.83 -1.65 -5.35
CA TYR A 303 -11.21 -1.75 -3.94
C TYR A 303 -12.72 -1.57 -3.73
N LYS A 304 -13.38 -0.74 -4.55
CA LYS A 304 -14.81 -0.44 -4.44
C LYS A 304 -15.70 -1.43 -5.23
N SER A 305 -15.12 -2.28 -6.08
CA SER A 305 -15.86 -3.28 -6.88
C SER A 305 -16.60 -4.31 -5.99
N PRO A 306 -17.78 -4.79 -6.42
CA PRO A 306 -18.53 -5.81 -5.68
C PRO A 306 -17.83 -7.18 -5.68
N GLU A 307 -17.09 -7.53 -6.74
CA GLU A 307 -16.29 -8.76 -6.84
C GLU A 307 -15.19 -8.77 -5.77
N TYR A 308 -14.43 -7.68 -5.69
CA TYR A 308 -13.38 -7.53 -4.69
C TYR A 308 -13.95 -7.53 -3.27
N LYS A 309 -15.02 -6.77 -3.01
CA LYS A 309 -15.71 -6.75 -1.71
C LYS A 309 -16.20 -8.13 -1.28
N LYS A 310 -16.74 -8.94 -2.21
CA LYS A 310 -17.16 -10.32 -1.94
C LYS A 310 -15.99 -11.18 -1.43
N VAL A 311 -14.83 -11.13 -2.07
CA VAL A 311 -13.64 -11.89 -1.63
C VAL A 311 -12.98 -11.29 -0.38
N GLY A 312 -13.00 -9.96 -0.25
CA GLY A 312 -12.50 -9.21 0.90
C GLY A 312 -13.24 -9.53 2.20
N ASN A 313 -14.58 -9.60 2.15
CA ASN A 313 -15.40 -9.97 3.31
C ASN A 313 -15.08 -11.38 3.84
N LEU A 314 -14.73 -12.32 2.95
CA LEU A 314 -14.31 -13.68 3.32
C LEU A 314 -12.96 -13.74 4.05
N THR A 315 -12.25 -12.60 4.21
CA THR A 315 -11.05 -12.47 5.04
C THR A 315 -11.35 -12.18 6.51
N GLY A 316 -12.60 -11.83 6.84
CA GLY A 316 -13.05 -11.52 8.18
C GLY A 316 -12.82 -12.69 9.15
N THR A 317 -12.31 -12.36 10.35
CA THR A 317 -12.22 -13.32 11.46
C THR A 317 -13.61 -13.52 12.07
N VAL A 318 -14.03 -14.77 12.19
CA VAL A 318 -15.36 -15.17 12.69
C VAL A 318 -15.41 -15.13 14.23
N ARG A 319 -16.61 -15.22 14.81
CA ARG A 319 -16.87 -15.42 16.25
C ARG A 319 -15.99 -14.53 17.17
N LYS A 320 -15.90 -13.23 16.84
CA LYS A 320 -15.20 -12.23 17.67
C LYS A 320 -16.13 -11.72 18.75
N HIS A 321 -15.64 -11.66 19.98
CA HIS A 321 -16.32 -11.04 21.12
C HIS A 321 -15.51 -9.84 21.62
N THR A 322 -16.18 -8.81 22.12
CA THR A 322 -15.54 -7.66 22.78
C THR A 322 -15.34 -7.99 24.26
N PRO A 323 -14.15 -7.80 24.84
CA PRO A 323 -13.92 -7.99 26.27
C PRO A 323 -14.69 -6.98 27.14
N SER A 324 -14.74 -7.22 28.44
CA SER A 324 -15.21 -6.27 29.45
C SER A 324 -14.37 -4.99 29.46
N LEU A 325 -14.93 -3.90 30.03
CA LEU A 325 -14.21 -2.63 30.18
C LEU A 325 -12.92 -2.80 31.00
N GLU A 326 -12.96 -3.59 32.07
CA GLU A 326 -11.82 -3.93 32.92
C GLU A 326 -10.72 -4.68 32.14
N ALA A 327 -11.11 -5.71 31.38
CA ALA A 327 -10.17 -6.45 30.54
C ALA A 327 -9.56 -5.55 29.44
N LEU A 328 -10.35 -4.64 28.85
CA LEU A 328 -9.83 -3.64 27.89
C LEU A 328 -8.82 -2.67 28.55
N GLN A 329 -9.06 -2.23 29.79
CA GLN A 329 -8.14 -1.36 30.54
C GLN A 329 -6.81 -2.08 30.84
N VAL A 330 -6.86 -3.31 31.36
CA VAL A 330 -5.68 -4.15 31.61
C VAL A 330 -4.88 -4.40 30.32
N LEU A 331 -5.58 -4.69 29.21
CA LEU A 331 -4.95 -4.95 27.92
C LEU A 331 -4.31 -3.68 27.33
N TYR A 332 -4.97 -2.52 27.43
CA TYR A 332 -4.42 -1.23 26.99
C TYR A 332 -3.13 -0.90 27.73
N HIS A 333 -3.10 -1.06 29.06
CA HIS A 333 -1.90 -0.82 29.87
C HIS A 333 -0.73 -1.74 29.44
N ARG A 334 -1.00 -3.05 29.25
CA ARG A 334 0.00 -4.01 28.72
C ARG A 334 0.49 -3.63 27.31
N MET A 335 -0.32 -2.93 26.52
CA MET A 335 -0.03 -2.47 25.16
C MET A 335 0.44 -1.00 25.07
N ARG A 336 0.80 -0.33 26.18
CA ARG A 336 1.09 1.13 26.18
C ARG A 336 2.06 1.58 25.08
N TYR A 337 3.17 0.86 24.87
CA TYR A 337 4.13 1.14 23.81
C TYR A 337 3.54 0.94 22.40
N GLU A 338 2.77 -0.13 22.18
CA GLU A 338 2.11 -0.40 20.88
C GLU A 338 1.10 0.71 20.53
N TYR A 339 0.42 1.28 21.53
CA TYR A 339 -0.46 2.45 21.35
C TYR A 339 0.31 3.73 21.05
N GLU A 340 1.44 3.97 21.72
CA GLU A 340 2.30 5.11 21.44
C GLU A 340 2.85 5.05 20.00
N PHE A 341 3.31 3.87 19.56
CA PHE A 341 3.72 3.62 18.18
C PHE A 341 2.55 3.80 17.19
N TYR A 342 1.37 3.22 17.48
CA TYR A 342 0.19 3.37 16.62
C TYR A 342 -0.23 4.84 16.46
N ASN A 343 -0.24 5.62 17.54
CA ASN A 343 -0.53 7.05 17.50
C ASN A 343 0.52 7.81 16.67
N PHE A 344 1.81 7.58 16.90
CA PHE A 344 2.90 8.16 16.10
C PHE A 344 2.71 7.88 14.60
N ILE A 345 2.42 6.62 14.23
CA ILE A 345 2.19 6.24 12.82
C ILE A 345 0.95 6.92 12.23
N ARG A 346 -0.18 6.94 12.94
CA ARG A 346 -1.40 7.66 12.51
C ARG A 346 -1.09 9.14 12.27
N ASP A 347 -0.35 9.78 13.18
CA ASP A 347 -0.11 11.20 13.12
C ASP A 347 0.89 11.57 12.01
N GLN A 348 1.91 10.73 11.76
CA GLN A 348 2.77 10.86 10.57
C GLN A 348 1.99 10.65 9.27
N PHE A 349 1.10 9.64 9.21
CA PHE A 349 0.21 9.41 8.07
C PHE A 349 -0.69 10.63 7.80
N HIS A 350 -1.30 11.21 8.84
CA HIS A 350 -2.13 12.42 8.74
C HIS A 350 -1.32 13.65 8.32
N LEU A 351 -0.08 13.80 8.79
CA LEU A 351 0.81 14.87 8.36
C LEU A 351 1.16 14.75 6.87
N MET A 352 1.45 13.54 6.39
CA MET A 352 1.73 13.31 4.96
C MET A 352 0.48 13.53 4.09
N LYS A 353 -0.68 13.02 4.51
CA LYS A 353 -2.00 13.23 3.89
C LYS A 353 -2.32 14.73 3.73
N LYS A 354 -2.06 15.53 4.76
CA LYS A 354 -2.18 17.00 4.74
C LYS A 354 -1.17 17.65 3.79
N LYS A 355 0.11 17.24 3.80
CA LYS A 355 1.16 17.77 2.89
C LYS A 355 0.82 17.54 1.41
N ILE A 356 0.15 16.44 1.07
CA ILE A 356 -0.28 16.11 -0.31
C ILE A 356 -1.67 16.73 -0.64
N GLY A 357 -2.29 17.46 0.30
CA GLY A 357 -3.54 18.19 0.08
C GLY A 357 -4.81 17.33 0.14
N LEU A 358 -4.72 16.08 0.62
CA LEU A 358 -5.89 15.21 0.80
C LEU A 358 -6.68 15.62 2.04
N LYS A 359 -7.97 15.94 1.84
CA LYS A 359 -8.91 16.26 2.93
C LYS A 359 -9.33 14.98 3.66
N SER A 360 -9.20 14.97 4.97
CA SER A 360 -9.68 13.88 5.83
C SER A 360 -11.22 13.87 5.89
N ILE A 361 -11.84 12.74 5.55
CA ILE A 361 -13.22 12.45 5.95
C ILE A 361 -13.22 12.19 7.47
N PRO A 362 -14.13 12.80 8.27
CA PRO A 362 -14.24 12.48 9.69
C PRO A 362 -14.66 11.02 9.91
N GLN A 363 -13.73 10.20 10.39
CA GLN A 363 -13.99 8.83 10.85
C GLN A 363 -14.39 8.85 12.34
N VAL A 364 -15.34 7.99 12.72
CA VAL A 364 -15.64 7.76 14.15
C VAL A 364 -14.55 6.84 14.72
N PRO A 365 -13.84 7.23 15.79
CA PRO A 365 -12.80 6.38 16.37
C PRO A 365 -13.41 5.09 16.95
N ALA A 366 -12.65 3.98 16.87
CA ALA A 366 -13.10 2.66 17.32
C ALA A 366 -13.44 2.58 18.82
N TYR A 367 -12.95 3.55 19.60
CA TYR A 367 -13.29 3.80 20.99
C TYR A 367 -13.63 5.29 21.15
N SER A 368 -14.56 5.63 22.05
CA SER A 368 -14.95 7.03 22.24
C SER A 368 -13.81 7.86 22.83
N PRO A 369 -13.75 9.19 22.56
CA PRO A 369 -12.81 10.07 23.25
C PRO A 369 -12.95 10.01 24.78
N ALA A 370 -14.17 9.81 25.28
CA ALA A 370 -14.43 9.60 26.70
C ALA A 370 -13.77 8.33 27.26
N PHE A 371 -13.81 7.20 26.54
CA PHE A 371 -13.11 5.97 26.93
C PHE A 371 -11.59 6.19 27.00
N LEU A 372 -10.99 6.80 25.98
CA LEU A 372 -9.55 7.06 25.95
C LEU A 372 -9.12 8.07 27.06
N HIS A 373 -9.94 9.09 27.31
CA HIS A 373 -9.74 10.06 28.38
C HIS A 373 -9.89 9.43 29.77
N GLU A 374 -10.88 8.55 29.97
CA GLU A 374 -11.08 7.82 31.23
C GLU A 374 -9.96 6.81 31.51
N LEU A 375 -9.43 6.13 30.49
CA LEU A 375 -8.20 5.33 30.64
C LEU A 375 -7.01 6.21 31.02
N SER A 376 -6.85 7.38 30.39
CA SER A 376 -5.76 8.30 30.71
C SER A 376 -5.86 8.87 32.13
N LEU A 377 -7.06 9.20 32.61
CA LEU A 377 -7.29 9.76 33.96
C LEU A 377 -7.19 8.72 35.08
N ARG A 378 -7.52 7.45 34.81
CA ARG A 378 -7.44 6.34 35.79
C ARG A 378 -6.07 5.65 35.81
N THR A 379 -5.13 6.06 34.97
CA THR A 379 -3.76 5.53 34.95
C THR A 379 -2.95 6.22 36.05
N PRO A 380 -2.45 5.49 37.07
CA PRO A 380 -1.47 6.06 38.00
C PRO A 380 -0.23 6.50 37.22
N LYS A 381 0.42 7.59 37.63
CA LYS A 381 1.80 7.82 37.19
C LYS A 381 2.64 6.61 37.62
N PRO A 382 3.68 6.22 36.84
CA PRO A 382 4.71 5.34 37.37
C PRO A 382 5.22 5.91 38.69
N LEU A 383 5.54 5.03 39.64
CA LEU A 383 6.59 5.38 40.61
C LEU A 383 7.87 5.56 39.78
N GLU A 384 8.60 6.62 40.09
CA GLU A 384 9.97 6.76 39.62
C GLU A 384 10.76 5.66 40.34
N GLU A 385 11.35 4.72 39.57
CA GLU A 385 12.26 3.72 40.13
C GLU A 385 13.59 4.46 40.39
N ASP A 386 13.95 4.63 41.66
CA ASP A 386 15.03 5.53 42.09
C ASP A 386 16.38 5.23 41.41
N GLU A 387 17.10 6.29 40.99
CA GLU A 387 18.38 6.20 40.28
C GLU A 387 19.57 5.84 41.20
N GLU A 388 19.51 4.71 41.92
CA GLU A 388 20.62 4.19 42.75
C GLU A 388 20.91 2.69 42.52
N LEU A 389 21.66 2.37 41.45
CA LEU A 389 22.80 1.43 41.56
C LEU A 389 23.76 1.53 40.37
N ASP A 390 24.75 2.42 40.45
CA ASP A 390 25.77 2.62 39.42
C ASP A 390 27.11 1.97 39.83
N SER A 391 27.23 0.65 39.63
CA SER A 391 28.53 -0.07 39.60
C SER A 391 28.45 -1.41 38.83
N ASP A 392 29.60 -1.87 38.35
CA ASP A 392 29.88 -3.26 37.92
C ASP A 392 29.26 -3.80 36.62
N VAL A 393 29.32 -3.05 35.50
CA VAL A 393 29.21 -3.62 34.13
C VAL A 393 30.28 -3.11 33.14
N GLU A 394 31.51 -2.85 33.60
CA GLU A 394 32.66 -2.53 32.73
C GLU A 394 33.30 -3.77 32.06
N ASP A 395 32.57 -4.51 31.22
CA ASP A 395 33.22 -5.51 30.32
C ASP A 395 32.46 -5.86 29.02
N ALA A 396 31.78 -4.87 28.41
CA ALA A 396 30.98 -5.08 27.19
C ALA A 396 31.55 -4.45 25.90
N ASN A 397 32.59 -3.62 25.99
CA ASN A 397 33.03 -2.74 24.89
C ASN A 397 33.95 -3.40 23.83
N SER A 398 34.23 -4.70 23.91
CA SER A 398 35.21 -5.39 23.06
C SER A 398 34.70 -5.80 21.64
N TRP A 399 33.58 -5.25 21.15
CA TRP A 399 32.97 -5.62 19.86
C TRP A 399 32.87 -4.48 18.82
N LEU A 400 33.78 -3.52 18.90
CA LEU A 400 34.00 -2.50 17.87
C LEU A 400 35.48 -2.51 17.42
N VAL A 401 35.72 -1.95 16.23
CA VAL A 401 37.04 -1.67 15.63
C VAL A 401 37.82 -2.91 15.12
N HIS A 402 37.53 -3.36 13.89
CA HIS A 402 38.45 -3.36 12.73
C HIS A 402 37.76 -3.89 11.43
N PRO A 403 38.33 -3.70 10.21
CA PRO A 403 37.55 -3.41 8.98
C PRO A 403 36.65 -4.49 8.36
#